data_AF-A0A125T1S3-F1
#
_entry.id   AF-A0A125T1S3-F1
#
_cell.length_a   1.000
_cell.length_b   1.000
_cell.length_c   1.000
_cell.angle_alpha   90.00
_cell.angle_beta   90.00
_cell.angle_gamma   90.00
#
_symmetry.space_group_name_H-M   'P 1'
#
loop_
_entity.id
_entity.type
_entity.pdbx_description
1 polymer ?
#
loop_
_entity_poly.entity_id
_entity_poly.type
_entity_poly.pdbx_seq_one_letter_code
_entity_poly.pdbx_strand_id
1 'polypeptide(L)'
;VFTVVIKESCDGMGDVSEKHGGGPLLPEKAIRFSFTIMSITTKNEDGENINVFQEHKPNSELCCKPLCLMFADESDHETLTAILGPVLAEREAMKESRLILEIGGLSRSFRFIFR
;
A
#
# COMPACT_ATOMS: atom_id res chain seq x y z
N VAL A 1 13.64 -17.31 -2.88
CA VAL A 1 12.49 -16.56 -2.33
C VAL A 1 12.76 -15.10 -2.62
N PHE A 2 11.78 -14.39 -3.17
CA PHE A 2 11.90 -12.96 -3.43
C PHE A 2 11.42 -12.16 -2.22
N THR A 3 12.10 -11.04 -1.95
CA THR A 3 11.71 -10.08 -0.93
C THR A 3 11.28 -8.80 -1.63
N VAL A 4 10.07 -8.35 -1.36
CA VAL A 4 9.49 -7.13 -1.93
C VAL A 4 9.42 -6.08 -0.83
N VAL A 5 10.07 -4.93 -1.05
CA VAL A 5 9.97 -3.79 -0.15
C VAL A 5 8.90 -2.85 -0.67
N ILE A 6 7.91 -2.58 0.17
CA ILE A 6 6.76 -1.72 -0.11
C ILE A 6 6.88 -0.48 0.78
N LYS A 7 6.80 0.71 0.17
CA LYS A 7 6.59 1.97 0.87
C LYS A 7 5.08 2.22 0.95
N GLU A 8 4.57 2.41 2.15
CA GLU A 8 3.18 2.78 2.41
C GLU A 8 3.09 4.29 2.64
N SER A 9 1.99 4.91 2.26
CA SER A 9 1.79 6.35 2.43
C SER A 9 0.31 6.67 2.62
N CYS A 10 0.02 7.49 3.63
CA CYS A 10 -1.32 7.97 3.93
C CYS A 10 -1.27 9.49 4.04
N ASP A 11 -2.12 10.18 3.27
CA ASP A 11 -2.19 11.63 3.25
C ASP A 11 -3.64 12.13 3.32
N GLY A 12 -3.84 13.20 4.11
CA GLY A 12 -5.07 13.95 4.17
C GLY A 12 -5.10 15.06 3.11
N MET A 13 -6.28 15.31 2.55
CA MET A 13 -6.56 16.34 1.56
C MET A 13 -7.74 17.19 2.06
N GLY A 14 -7.50 18.49 2.23
CA GLY A 14 -8.56 19.47 2.51
C GLY A 14 -9.24 19.97 1.24
N ASP A 15 -10.25 20.82 1.43
CA ASP A 15 -10.96 21.54 0.37
C ASP A 15 -11.57 20.63 -0.72
N VAL A 16 -12.06 19.46 -0.31
CA VAL A 16 -12.71 18.50 -1.21
C VAL A 16 -14.22 18.72 -1.16
N SER A 17 -14.74 19.56 -2.05
CA SER A 17 -16.16 19.97 -2.02
C SER A 17 -17.14 18.79 -2.05
N GLU A 18 -18.11 18.82 -1.14
CA GLU A 18 -19.20 17.86 -1.14
C GLU A 18 -20.08 18.07 -2.38
N LYS A 19 -20.56 16.96 -2.97
CA LYS A 19 -21.51 17.02 -4.09
C LYS A 19 -22.93 16.94 -3.56
N HIS A 20 -23.85 17.69 -4.20
CA HIS A 20 -25.28 17.44 -4.03
C HIS A 20 -25.62 15.98 -4.34
N GLY A 21 -26.53 15.40 -3.57
CA GLY A 21 -26.98 14.02 -3.74
C GLY A 21 -28.00 13.61 -2.68
N GLY A 22 -28.48 12.37 -2.73
CA GLY A 22 -29.37 11.78 -1.72
C GLY A 22 -28.65 11.00 -0.62
N GLY A 23 -27.32 11.13 -0.53
CA GLY A 23 -26.48 10.41 0.43
C GLY A 23 -26.47 11.06 1.82
N PRO A 24 -25.78 10.43 2.78
CA PRO A 24 -25.48 11.09 4.05
C PRO A 24 -24.58 12.31 3.83
N LEU A 25 -24.58 13.23 4.79
CA LEU A 25 -23.62 14.33 4.83
C LEU A 25 -22.20 13.76 4.97
N LEU A 26 -21.28 14.23 4.14
CA LEU A 26 -19.88 13.84 4.14
C LEU A 26 -18.97 15.04 4.46
N PRO A 27 -17.81 14.82 5.10
CA PRO A 27 -16.85 15.89 5.31
C PRO A 27 -16.25 16.38 3.98
N GLU A 28 -15.96 17.67 3.89
CA GLU A 28 -15.24 18.26 2.74
C GLU A 28 -13.71 18.02 2.80
N LYS A 29 -13.34 16.85 3.28
CA LYS A 29 -11.97 16.36 3.41
C LYS A 29 -11.92 14.93 2.92
N ALA A 30 -10.80 14.55 2.34
CA ALA A 30 -10.54 13.19 1.91
C ALA A 30 -9.23 12.68 2.49
N ILE A 31 -9.15 11.37 2.69
CA ILE A 31 -7.92 10.68 3.04
C ILE A 31 -7.65 9.65 1.95
N ARG A 32 -6.37 9.57 1.56
CA ARG A 32 -5.88 8.59 0.61
C ARG A 32 -4.81 7.74 1.28
N PHE A 33 -5.00 6.42 1.23
CA PHE A 33 -3.97 5.43 1.53
C PHE A 33 -3.47 4.82 0.22
N SER A 34 -2.15 4.75 0.08
CA SER A 34 -1.47 4.30 -1.12
C SER A 34 -0.19 3.53 -0.79
N PHE A 35 0.33 2.82 -1.77
CA PHE A 35 1.60 2.11 -1.64
C PHE A 35 2.40 2.13 -2.95
N THR A 36 3.71 1.94 -2.82
CA THR A 36 4.66 1.84 -3.94
C THR A 36 5.57 0.64 -3.71
N ILE A 37 5.76 -0.19 -4.73
CA ILE A 37 6.82 -1.22 -4.71
C ILE A 37 8.16 -0.51 -4.92
N MET A 38 9.01 -0.50 -3.91
CA MET A 38 10.29 0.20 -3.93
C MET A 38 11.39 -0.67 -4.53
N SER A 39 11.43 -1.94 -4.15
CA SER A 39 12.43 -2.87 -4.66
C SER A 39 11.99 -4.33 -4.55
N ILE A 40 12.60 -5.17 -5.38
CA ILE A 40 12.47 -6.62 -5.33
C ILE A 40 13.89 -7.20 -5.32
N THR A 41 14.19 -8.00 -4.31
CA THR A 41 15.48 -8.66 -4.16
C THR A 41 15.31 -10.17 -4.02
N THR A 42 16.35 -10.94 -4.30
CA THR A 42 16.43 -12.38 -4.01
C THR A 42 17.81 -12.72 -3.48
N LYS A 43 17.99 -13.90 -2.91
CA LYS A 43 19.32 -14.42 -2.57
C LYS A 43 19.84 -15.35 -3.66
N ASN A 44 21.14 -15.28 -3.95
CA ASN A 44 21.83 -16.29 -4.77
C ASN A 44 22.23 -17.52 -3.93
N GLU A 45 22.93 -18.46 -4.55
CA GLU A 45 23.42 -19.69 -3.91
C GLU A 45 24.40 -19.39 -2.76
N ASP A 46 25.20 -18.33 -2.90
CA ASP A 46 26.17 -17.86 -1.89
C ASP A 46 25.50 -17.06 -0.76
N GLY A 47 24.18 -16.84 -0.82
CA GLY A 47 23.40 -16.12 0.19
C GLY A 47 23.44 -14.59 0.10
N GLU A 48 24.08 -14.04 -0.93
CA GLU A 48 24.16 -12.61 -1.23
C GLU A 48 22.83 -12.09 -1.79
N ASN A 49 22.48 -10.85 -1.45
CA ASN A 49 21.28 -10.21 -1.97
C ASN A 49 21.50 -9.67 -3.38
N ILE A 50 20.75 -10.20 -4.34
CA ILE A 50 20.65 -9.70 -5.72
C ILE A 50 19.46 -8.74 -5.82
N ASN A 51 19.69 -7.56 -6.36
CA ASN A 51 18.62 -6.61 -6.70
C ASN A 51 18.05 -6.94 -8.09
N VAL A 52 16.76 -7.26 -8.14
CA VAL A 52 16.04 -7.63 -9.37
C VAL A 52 15.30 -6.42 -9.94
N PHE A 53 14.75 -5.59 -9.05
CA PHE A 53 14.03 -4.37 -9.42
C PHE A 53 14.26 -3.31 -8.37
N GLN A 54 14.48 -2.08 -8.82
CA GLN A 54 14.53 -0.88 -8.01
C GLN A 54 13.71 0.20 -8.69
N GLU A 55 12.77 0.81 -7.97
CA GLU A 55 12.05 1.97 -8.48
C GLU A 55 13.01 3.15 -8.64
N HIS A 56 13.11 3.67 -9.86
CA HIS A 56 14.04 4.74 -10.23
C HIS A 56 13.49 6.12 -9.89
N LYS A 57 12.17 6.29 -9.87
CA LYS A 57 11.50 7.56 -9.56
C LYS A 57 10.47 7.37 -8.44
N PRO A 58 10.90 7.06 -7.20
CA PRO A 58 9.99 6.67 -6.11
C PRO A 58 9.05 7.78 -5.63
N ASN A 59 9.28 9.02 -6.05
CA ASN A 59 8.44 10.18 -5.77
C ASN A 59 7.52 10.55 -6.94
N SER A 60 7.50 9.77 -8.03
CA SER A 60 6.54 9.96 -9.11
C SER A 60 5.17 9.42 -8.71
N GLU A 61 4.14 10.15 -9.06
CA GLU A 61 2.74 9.75 -9.01
C GLU A 61 2.46 8.46 -9.81
N LEU A 62 3.26 8.14 -10.84
CA LEU A 62 3.03 6.98 -11.71
C LEU A 62 3.28 5.63 -10.99
N CYS A 63 4.22 5.60 -10.04
CA CYS A 63 4.53 4.41 -9.26
C CYS A 63 3.63 4.28 -8.02
N CYS A 64 3.01 5.38 -7.57
CA CYS A 64 2.12 5.41 -6.42
C CYS A 64 0.77 4.77 -6.74
N LYS A 65 0.45 3.64 -6.09
CA LYS A 65 -0.79 2.89 -6.32
C LYS A 65 -1.80 3.20 -5.21
N PRO A 66 -2.98 3.79 -5.53
CA PRO A 66 -4.01 4.03 -4.53
C PRO A 66 -4.62 2.69 -4.07
N LEU A 67 -4.85 2.55 -2.77
CA LEU A 67 -5.43 1.35 -2.16
C LEU A 67 -6.76 1.64 -1.46
N CYS A 68 -6.85 2.75 -0.72
CA CYS A 68 -8.07 3.16 -0.02
C CYS A 68 -8.30 4.67 -0.21
N LEU A 69 -9.52 5.04 -0.56
CA LEU A 69 -9.98 6.42 -0.71
C LEU A 69 -11.22 6.60 0.15
N MET A 70 -11.24 7.65 0.98
CA MET A 70 -12.36 7.92 1.88
C MET A 70 -12.61 9.41 2.03
N PHE A 71 -13.86 9.79 2.25
CA PHE A 71 -14.22 11.13 2.75
C PHE A 71 -14.20 11.07 4.28
N ALA A 72 -13.15 11.62 4.87
CA ALA A 72 -12.94 11.61 6.32
C ALA A 72 -12.02 12.77 6.69
N ASP A 73 -12.15 13.24 7.94
CA ASP A 73 -11.20 14.16 8.54
C ASP A 73 -10.06 13.36 9.19
N GLU A 74 -8.81 13.72 8.93
CA GLU A 74 -7.66 13.05 9.55
C GLU A 74 -7.61 13.18 11.08
N SER A 75 -8.32 14.17 11.62
CA SER A 75 -8.49 14.36 13.06
C SER A 75 -9.57 13.48 13.68
N ASP A 76 -10.47 12.89 12.88
CA ASP A 76 -11.49 11.95 13.34
C ASP A 76 -10.91 10.54 13.44
N HIS A 77 -10.38 10.23 14.63
CA HIS A 77 -9.77 8.95 14.90
C HIS A 77 -10.74 7.77 14.82
N GLU A 78 -12.01 7.98 15.17
CA GLU A 78 -13.01 6.89 15.18
C GLU A 78 -13.30 6.44 13.75
N THR A 79 -13.59 7.38 12.85
CA THR A 79 -13.82 7.08 11.44
C THR A 79 -12.57 6.52 10.77
N LEU A 80 -11.39 7.12 11.03
CA LEU A 80 -10.15 6.69 10.42
C LEU A 80 -9.77 5.25 10.80
N THR A 81 -9.89 4.90 12.08
CA THR A 81 -9.58 3.55 12.56
C THR A 81 -10.62 2.53 12.12
N ALA A 82 -11.89 2.90 12.05
CA ALA A 82 -12.94 2.02 11.53
C ALA A 82 -12.68 1.65 10.05
N ILE A 83 -12.22 2.59 9.23
CA ILE A 83 -11.96 2.37 7.81
C ILE A 83 -10.61 1.67 7.58
N LEU A 84 -9.54 2.11 8.23
CA LEU A 84 -8.19 1.57 8.01
C LEU A 84 -7.88 0.31 8.84
N GLY A 85 -8.69 -0.02 9.84
CA GLY A 85 -8.52 -1.20 10.69
C GLY A 85 -8.35 -2.49 9.88
N PRO A 86 -9.25 -2.81 8.92
CA PRO A 86 -9.08 -3.96 8.03
C PRO A 86 -7.79 -3.92 7.20
N VAL A 87 -7.39 -2.75 6.67
CA VAL A 87 -6.15 -2.60 5.88
C VAL A 87 -4.93 -2.94 6.73
N LEU A 88 -4.88 -2.47 7.97
CA LEU A 88 -3.80 -2.77 8.91
C LEU A 88 -3.79 -4.26 9.31
N ALA A 89 -4.96 -4.87 9.50
CA ALA A 89 -5.06 -6.29 9.82
C ALA A 89 -4.50 -7.18 8.69
N GLU A 90 -4.86 -6.90 7.45
CA GLU A 90 -4.33 -7.59 6.26
C GLU A 90 -2.81 -7.38 6.14
N ARG A 91 -2.35 -6.15 6.35
CA ARG A 91 -0.91 -5.81 6.35
C ARG A 91 -0.13 -6.60 7.38
N GLU A 92 -0.63 -6.73 8.61
CA GLU A 92 0.03 -7.54 9.65
C GLU A 92 0.02 -9.03 9.31
N ALA A 93 -1.11 -9.57 8.81
CA ALA A 93 -1.18 -10.96 8.36
C ALA A 93 -0.18 -11.25 7.23
N MET A 94 0.02 -10.30 6.32
CA MET A 94 0.94 -10.44 5.19
C MET A 94 2.41 -10.57 5.63
N LYS A 95 2.84 -9.97 6.74
CA LYS A 95 4.25 -10.01 7.21
C LYS A 95 4.72 -11.42 7.55
N GLU A 96 3.82 -12.23 8.11
CA GLU A 96 4.10 -13.60 8.53
C GLU A 96 3.82 -14.63 7.42
N SER A 97 3.28 -14.18 6.29
CA SER A 97 2.89 -15.02 5.17
C SER A 97 3.92 -15.04 4.03
N ARG A 98 3.68 -15.92 3.05
CA ARG A 98 4.37 -15.89 1.76
C ARG A 98 3.34 -15.93 0.66
N LEU A 99 3.42 -14.98 -0.28
CA LEU A 99 2.62 -15.04 -1.50
C LEU A 99 3.28 -16.02 -2.48
N ILE A 100 2.50 -16.92 -3.03
CA ILE A 100 2.92 -17.83 -4.10
C ILE A 100 2.22 -17.37 -5.38
N LEU A 101 3.00 -17.01 -6.39
CA LEU A 101 2.48 -16.53 -7.67
C LEU A 101 3.23 -17.18 -8.83
N GLU A 102 2.51 -17.58 -9.85
CA GLU A 102 3.10 -18.09 -11.09
C GLU A 102 3.53 -16.92 -11.99
N ILE A 103 4.82 -16.82 -12.26
CA ILE A 103 5.40 -15.78 -13.12
C ILE A 103 6.34 -16.45 -14.12
N GLY A 104 6.06 -16.26 -15.41
CA GLY A 104 6.84 -16.87 -16.49
C GLY A 104 6.77 -18.40 -16.49
N GLY A 105 5.61 -18.97 -16.13
CA GLY A 105 5.40 -20.42 -16.07
C GLY A 105 6.04 -21.12 -14.87
N LEU A 106 6.53 -20.36 -13.88
CA LEU A 106 7.18 -20.89 -12.69
C LEU A 106 6.52 -20.34 -11.43
N SER A 107 6.21 -21.23 -10.49
CA SER A 107 5.72 -20.84 -9.16
C SER A 107 6.84 -20.19 -8.35
N ARG A 108 6.64 -18.93 -7.95
CA ARG A 108 7.60 -18.12 -7.18
C ARG A 108 7.00 -17.73 -5.84
N SER A 109 7.84 -17.70 -4.81
CA SER A 109 7.45 -17.31 -3.45
C SER A 109 8.02 -15.93 -3.11
N PHE A 110 7.15 -15.06 -2.58
CA PHE A 110 7.43 -13.67 -2.22
C PHE A 110 7.16 -13.44 -0.74
N ARG A 111 8.02 -12.65 -0.10
CA ARG A 111 7.83 -12.06 1.23
C ARG A 111 7.75 -10.55 1.09
N PHE A 112 6.97 -9.93 1.96
CA PHE A 112 6.77 -8.48 1.93
C PHE A 112 7.39 -7.81 3.16
N ILE A 113 8.01 -6.67 2.94
CA ILE A 113 8.47 -5.76 3.99
C ILE A 113 7.77 -4.43 3.73
N PHE A 114 6.90 -4.04 4.66
CA PHE A 114 6.19 -2.77 4.64
C PHE A 114 6.97 -1.71 5.41
N ARG A 115 7.09 -0.49 4.86
CA ARG A 115 7.81 0.65 5.43
C ARG A 115 7.03 1.94 5.30
#